data_AF-A0A1A9MAY4-F1
#
_entry.id   AF-A0A1A9MAY4-F1
#
_cell.length_a   1.000
_cell.length_b   1.000
_cell.length_c   1.000
_cell.angle_alpha   90.00
_cell.angle_beta   90.00
_cell.angle_gamma   90.00
#
_symmetry.space_group_name_H-M   'P 1'
#
loop_
_entity.id
_entity.type
_entity.pdbx_description
1 polymer ?
#
loop_
_entity_poly.entity_id
_entity_poly.type
_entity_poly.pdbx_seq_one_letter_code
_entity_poly.pdbx_strand_id
1 'polypeptide(L)'
;MLSVLDNRTKRPTAELLGTIREMVGDAIAVLQEPDPLRKRIGFVLLAVQQSTHVSVRDINGKRITRVTVVDQPLYHWALEEIHSLAGVR
;
A
#
# COMPACT_ATOMS: atom_id res chain seq x y z
N MET A 1 -16.30 -9.05 2.09
CA MET A 1 -16.02 -10.43 1.68
C MET A 1 -15.60 -10.35 0.22
N LEU A 2 -14.29 -10.37 -0.04
CA LEU A 2 -13.75 -10.41 -1.39
C LEU A 2 -13.79 -11.88 -1.80
N SER A 3 -14.69 -12.28 -2.67
CA SER A 3 -14.74 -13.66 -3.20
C SER A 3 -13.65 -13.80 -4.26
N VAL A 4 -12.41 -14.05 -3.82
CA VAL A 4 -11.18 -14.07 -4.66
C VAL A 4 -10.81 -15.47 -5.16
N LEU A 5 -11.66 -16.47 -4.94
CA LEU A 5 -11.39 -17.83 -5.37
C LEU A 5 -12.57 -18.31 -6.19
N ASP A 6 -12.31 -18.63 -7.46
CA ASP A 6 -13.24 -19.42 -8.25
C ASP A 6 -13.27 -20.82 -7.63
N ASN A 7 -14.38 -21.17 -6.97
CA ASN A 7 -14.53 -22.29 -6.02
C ASN A 7 -14.38 -23.70 -6.64
N ARG A 8 -13.73 -23.83 -7.79
CA ARG A 8 -13.46 -25.11 -8.46
C ARG A 8 -12.02 -25.28 -8.94
N THR A 9 -11.26 -24.22 -9.11
CA THR A 9 -9.85 -24.30 -9.51
C THR A 9 -9.05 -23.35 -8.64
N LYS A 10 -8.01 -23.85 -7.96
CA LYS A 10 -7.11 -23.07 -7.08
C LYS A 10 -6.26 -22.05 -7.87
N ARG A 11 -6.84 -21.37 -8.84
CA ARG A 11 -6.17 -20.45 -9.77
C ARG A 11 -6.55 -19.02 -9.39
N PRO A 12 -5.57 -18.11 -9.26
CA PRO A 12 -5.83 -16.69 -9.13
C PRO A 12 -6.77 -16.21 -10.23
N THR A 13 -7.76 -15.37 -9.88
CA THR A 13 -8.59 -14.71 -10.88
C THR A 13 -7.74 -13.73 -11.71
N ALA A 14 -8.15 -13.46 -12.95
CA ALA A 14 -7.45 -12.49 -13.80
C ALA A 14 -7.38 -11.09 -13.15
N GLU A 15 -8.39 -10.72 -12.39
CA GLU A 15 -8.41 -9.47 -11.60
C GLU A 15 -7.32 -9.45 -10.53
N LEU A 16 -7.15 -10.55 -9.76
CA LEU A 16 -6.08 -10.65 -8.76
C LEU A 16 -4.69 -10.55 -9.41
N LEU A 17 -4.49 -11.22 -10.56
CA LEU A 17 -3.24 -11.12 -11.31
C LEU A 17 -2.99 -9.71 -11.85
N GLY A 18 -4.04 -9.01 -12.26
CA GLY A 18 -3.98 -7.60 -12.67
C GLY A 18 -3.51 -6.70 -11.53
N THR A 19 -4.12 -6.82 -10.35
CA THR A 19 -3.72 -6.05 -9.16
C THR A 19 -2.28 -6.35 -8.75
N ILE A 20 -1.85 -7.62 -8.78
CA ILE A 20 -0.45 -7.98 -8.47
C ILE A 20 0.51 -7.33 -9.48
N ARG A 21 0.17 -7.34 -10.78
CA ARG A 21 0.99 -6.71 -11.82
C ARG A 21 1.15 -5.21 -11.60
N GLU A 22 0.09 -4.51 -11.23
CA GLU A 22 0.12 -3.08 -10.94
C GLU A 22 1.03 -2.79 -9.73
N MET A 23 0.85 -3.53 -8.63
CA MET A 23 1.70 -3.38 -7.43
C MET A 23 3.19 -3.63 -7.71
N VAL A 24 3.51 -4.65 -8.52
CA VAL A 24 4.89 -4.93 -8.94
C VAL A 24 5.42 -3.83 -9.85
N GLY A 25 4.60 -3.30 -10.75
CA GLY A 25 4.93 -2.16 -11.61
C GLY A 25 5.31 -0.92 -10.80
N ASP A 26 4.52 -0.59 -9.77
CA ASP A 26 4.77 0.54 -8.89
C ASP A 26 6.09 0.38 -8.11
N ALA A 27 6.37 -0.83 -7.61
CA ALA A 27 7.63 -1.12 -6.93
C ALA A 27 8.85 -0.98 -7.87
N ILE A 28 8.73 -1.43 -9.12
CA ILE A 28 9.79 -1.28 -10.14
C ILE A 28 9.99 0.19 -10.47
N ALA A 29 8.92 0.98 -10.61
CA ALA A 29 9.01 2.41 -10.86
C ALA A 29 9.78 3.14 -9.75
N VAL A 30 9.52 2.82 -8.48
CA VAL A 30 10.28 3.37 -7.34
C VAL A 30 11.77 2.99 -7.43
N LEU A 31 12.09 1.75 -7.84
CA LEU A 31 13.49 1.33 -7.99
C LEU A 31 14.23 2.06 -9.10
N GLN A 32 13.52 2.41 -10.17
CA GLN A 32 14.05 3.09 -11.36
C GLN A 32 14.11 4.62 -11.22
N GLU A 33 13.54 5.20 -10.17
CA GLU A 33 13.55 6.64 -9.95
C GLU A 33 15.00 7.18 -9.81
N PRO A 34 15.43 8.11 -10.68
CA PRO A 34 16.78 8.66 -10.66
C PRO A 34 17.01 9.69 -9.55
N ASP A 35 16.00 10.44 -9.14
CA ASP A 35 16.14 11.42 -8.06
C ASP A 35 16.13 10.69 -6.70
N PRO A 36 17.22 10.76 -5.92
CA PRO A 36 17.32 10.05 -4.64
C PRO A 36 16.23 10.47 -3.64
N LEU A 37 15.76 11.72 -3.68
CA LEU A 37 14.69 12.19 -2.81
C LEU A 37 13.34 11.58 -3.19
N ARG A 38 12.99 11.61 -4.48
CA ARG A 38 11.76 11.00 -4.99
C ARG A 38 11.75 9.49 -4.77
N LYS A 39 12.90 8.84 -4.95
CA LYS A 39 13.06 7.41 -4.66
C LYS A 39 12.80 7.10 -3.19
N ARG A 40 13.37 7.88 -2.27
CA ARG A 40 13.14 7.74 -0.83
C ARG A 40 11.67 7.93 -0.48
N ILE A 41 11.02 8.97 -1.01
CA ILE A 41 9.57 9.19 -0.84
C ILE A 41 8.77 7.98 -1.32
N GLY A 42 9.09 7.44 -2.50
CA GLY A 42 8.45 6.25 -3.04
C GLY A 42 8.54 5.04 -2.12
N PHE A 43 9.73 4.76 -1.57
CA PHE A 43 9.90 3.67 -0.60
C PHE A 43 9.10 3.85 0.68
N VAL A 44 9.05 5.07 1.20
CA VAL A 44 8.30 5.40 2.41
C VAL A 44 6.80 5.18 2.18
N LEU A 45 6.27 5.62 1.03
CA LEU A 45 4.86 5.39 0.67
C LEU A 45 4.53 3.89 0.53
N LEU A 46 5.42 3.12 -0.11
CA LEU A 46 5.26 1.66 -0.22
C LEU A 46 5.26 0.99 1.16
N ALA A 47 6.13 1.43 2.08
CA ALA A 47 6.17 0.91 3.45
C ALA A 47 4.86 1.19 4.21
N VAL A 48 4.26 2.37 4.05
CA VAL A 48 2.93 2.68 4.62
C VAL A 48 1.86 1.76 4.03
N GLN A 49 1.87 1.57 2.70
CA GLN A 49 0.90 0.70 2.03
C GLN A 49 1.01 -0.76 2.49
N GLN A 50 2.24 -1.31 2.60
CA GLN A 50 2.45 -2.70 2.99
C GLN A 50 2.16 -2.94 4.48
N SER A 51 2.39 -1.94 5.33
CA SER A 51 2.17 -2.04 6.77
C SER A 51 0.73 -1.76 7.21
N THR A 52 -0.17 -1.37 6.29
CA THR A 52 -1.54 -1.01 6.62
C THR A 52 -2.59 -1.67 5.73
N HIS A 53 -3.78 -1.92 6.30
CA HIS A 53 -4.97 -2.30 5.57
C HIS A 53 -6.03 -1.23 5.74
N VAL A 54 -6.49 -0.65 4.62
CA VAL A 54 -7.50 0.41 4.60
C VAL A 54 -8.82 -0.15 4.10
N SER A 55 -9.88 -0.02 4.90
CA SER A 55 -11.25 -0.35 4.51
C SER A 55 -12.13 0.88 4.61
N VAL A 56 -12.84 1.19 3.53
CA VAL A 56 -13.82 2.27 3.46
C VAL A 56 -15.22 1.65 3.40
N ARG A 57 -16.14 2.14 4.23
CA ARG A 57 -17.54 1.72 4.23
C ARG A 57 -18.44 2.94 4.36
N ASP A 58 -19.56 2.94 3.64
CA ASP A 58 -20.63 3.92 3.86
C ASP A 58 -21.65 3.36 4.85
N ILE A 59 -21.87 4.07 5.96
CA ILE A 59 -22.85 3.70 6.99
C ILE A 59 -23.74 4.91 7.25
N ASN A 60 -25.05 4.77 7.04
CA ASN A 60 -26.04 5.84 7.20
C ASN A 60 -25.68 7.13 6.43
N GLY A 61 -25.19 7.00 5.20
CA GLY A 61 -24.75 8.12 4.37
C GLY A 61 -23.42 8.75 4.80
N LYS A 62 -22.74 8.20 5.81
CA LYS A 62 -21.42 8.66 6.26
C LYS A 62 -20.33 7.69 5.79
N ARG A 63 -19.34 8.23 5.09
CA ARG A 63 -18.11 7.52 4.73
C ARG A 63 -17.23 7.31 5.97
N ILE A 64 -17.01 6.06 6.34
CA ILE A 64 -16.16 5.64 7.45
C ILE A 64 -14.92 4.95 6.88
N THR A 65 -13.75 5.52 7.14
CA THR A 65 -12.46 4.93 6.80
C THR A 65 -11.86 4.28 8.05
N ARG A 66 -11.54 3.00 7.96
CA ARG A 66 -10.80 2.25 8.99
C ARG A 66 -9.43 1.89 8.43
N VAL A 67 -8.39 2.26 9.16
CA VAL A 67 -7.01 1.84 8.90
C VAL A 67 -6.60 0.88 9.99
N THR A 68 -6.13 -0.30 9.61
CA THR A 68 -5.55 -1.30 10.51
C THR A 68 -4.06 -1.40 10.21
N VAL A 69 -3.21 -1.23 11.22
CA VAL A 69 -1.77 -1.51 11.08
C VAL A 69 -1.57 -3.02 11.19
N VAL A 70 -0.93 -3.62 10.19
CA VAL A 70 -0.66 -5.07 10.11
C VAL A 70 0.82 -5.40 10.30
N ASP A 71 1.71 -4.42 10.16
CA ASP A 71 3.14 -4.52 10.46
C ASP A 71 3.57 -3.27 11.25
N GLN A 72 3.66 -3.40 12.57
CA GLN A 72 3.94 -2.27 13.46
C GLN A 72 5.36 -1.70 13.28
N PRO A 73 6.44 -2.52 13.23
CA PRO A 73 7.78 -2.00 12.98
C PRO A 73 7.90 -1.22 11.67
N LEU A 74 7.39 -1.75 10.57
CA LEU A 74 7.46 -1.08 9.27
C LEU A 74 6.66 0.22 9.26
N TYR A 75 5.50 0.23 9.90
CA TYR A 75 4.67 1.42 10.05
C TYR A 75 5.38 2.55 10.81
N HIS A 76 6.00 2.22 11.96
CA HIS A 76 6.73 3.22 12.75
C HIS A 76 7.91 3.80 12.00
N TRP A 77 8.73 2.94 11.38
CA TRP A 77 9.85 3.39 10.55
C TRP A 77 9.38 4.34 9.43
N ALA A 78 8.29 3.98 8.74
CA ALA A 78 7.75 4.81 7.67
C ALA A 78 7.29 6.19 8.17
N LEU A 79 6.67 6.26 9.36
CA LEU A 79 6.28 7.54 9.95
C LEU A 79 7.49 8.39 10.36
N GLU A 80 8.52 7.79 10.94
CA GLU A 80 9.77 8.50 11.28
C GLU A 80 10.39 9.15 10.03
N GLU A 81 10.42 8.41 8.92
CA GLU A 81 10.91 8.90 7.63
C GLU A 81 10.04 10.04 7.08
N ILE A 82 8.70 9.93 7.16
CA ILE A 82 7.79 11.02 6.77
C ILE A 82 8.08 12.28 7.58
N HIS A 83 8.24 12.15 8.89
CA HIS A 83 8.54 13.27 9.77
C HIS A 83 9.92 13.87 9.47
N SER A 84 10.92 13.03 9.19
CA SER A 84 12.24 13.49 8.77
C SER A 84 12.16 14.29 7.48
N LEU A 85 11.44 13.80 6.47
CA LEU A 85 11.24 14.48 5.18
C LEU A 85 10.47 15.79 5.32
N ALA A 86 9.43 15.83 6.17
CA ALA A 86 8.66 17.05 6.43
C ALA A 86 9.43 18.07 7.30
N GLY A 87 10.38 17.62 8.10
CA GLY A 87 11.24 18.43 8.95
C GLY A 87 12.43 19.07 8.23
N VAL A 88 12.69 18.70 6.97
CA VAL A 88 13.67 19.39 6.12
C VAL A 88 13.08 20.76 5.74
N ARG A 89 13.47 21.79 6.49
CA ARG A 89 13.29 23.20 6.12
C ARG A 89 14.47 23.72 5.33
#